data_AF-A0A8S9H2M2-F1
#
_entry.id   AF-A0A8S9H2M2-F1
#
_cell.length_a   1.000
_cell.length_b   1.000
_cell.length_c   1.000
_cell.angle_alpha   90.00
_cell.angle_beta   90.00
_cell.angle_gamma   90.00
#
_symmetry.space_group_name_H-M   'P 1'
#
loop_
_entity.id
_entity.type
_entity.pdbx_description
1 polymer ?
#
loop_
_entity_poly.entity_id
_entity_poly.type
_entity_poly.pdbx_seq_one_letter_code
_entity_poly.pdbx_strand_id
1 'polypeptide(L)' 'MLKSSDVIRALWGEESWKELVENPDKWWDNRIDKRNAKAPDFKHKETGEALWLNESPIWVLSKLPPVKKRQEITVS' A
#
# COMPACT_ATOMS: atom_id res chain seq x y z
N MET A 1 -7.59 10.73 -26.02
CA MET A 1 -8.68 10.84 -25.03
C MET A 1 -8.50 9.71 -24.02
N LEU A 2 -8.42 10.03 -22.73
CA LEU A 2 -8.46 9.03 -21.65
C LEU A 2 -9.85 8.38 -21.64
N LYS A 3 -9.94 7.07 -21.42
CA LYS A 3 -11.25 6.40 -21.30
C LYS A 3 -11.78 6.68 -19.90
N SER A 4 -13.10 6.84 -19.76
CA SER A 4 -13.74 7.09 -18.45
C SER A 4 -13.41 6.02 -17.40
N SER A 5 -13.14 4.79 -17.83
CA SER A 5 -12.67 3.70 -16.98
C SER A 5 -11.32 3.98 -16.32
N ASP A 6 -10.41 4.64 -17.04
CA ASP A 6 -9.06 4.93 -16.56
C ASP A 6 -9.11 6.05 -15.52
N VAL A 7 -9.98 7.04 -15.73
CA VAL A 7 -10.26 8.11 -14.77
C VAL A 7 -10.84 7.54 -13.48
N ILE A 8 -11.84 6.65 -13.56
CA ILE A 8 -12.44 6.04 -12.36
C ILE A 8 -11.43 5.19 -11.59
N ARG A 9 -10.56 4.43 -12.28
CA ARG A 9 -9.51 3.65 -11.62
C ARG A 9 -8.47 4.54 -10.92
N ALA A 10 -8.10 5.66 -11.52
CA ALA A 10 -7.16 6.60 -10.90
C ALA A 10 -7.76 7.26 -9.64
N LEU A 11 -9.03 7.67 -9.71
CA LEU A 11 -9.75 8.23 -8.56
C LEU A 11 -9.88 7.23 -7.42
N TRP A 12 -10.27 5.99 -7.73
CA TRP A 12 -10.35 4.92 -6.74
C TRP A 12 -8.98 4.64 -6.11
N GLY A 13 -7.91 4.63 -6.94
CA GLY A 13 -6.54 4.50 -6.45
C GLY A 13 -6.15 5.60 -5.47
N GLU A 14 -6.42 6.87 -5.77
CA GLU A 14 -6.15 7.98 -4.85
C GLU A 14 -6.90 7.83 -3.51
N GLU A 15 -8.17 7.41 -3.57
CA GLU A 15 -8.98 7.20 -2.38
C GLU A 15 -8.44 6.07 -1.49
N SER A 16 -8.05 4.93 -2.08
CA SER A 16 -7.41 3.84 -1.34
C SER A 16 -6.08 4.27 -0.69
N TRP A 17 -5.27 5.08 -1.37
CA TRP A 17 -4.03 5.62 -0.78
C TRP A 17 -4.30 6.59 0.39
N LYS A 18 -5.34 7.41 0.28
CA LYS A 18 -5.77 8.29 1.37
C LYS A 18 -6.27 7.49 2.56
N GLU A 19 -7.08 6.47 2.32
CA GLU A 19 -7.64 5.60 3.36
C GLU A 19 -6.54 4.83 4.11
N LEU A 20 -5.52 4.34 3.39
CA LEU A 20 -4.31 3.74 3.99
C LEU A 20 -3.59 4.71 4.94
N VAL A 21 -3.42 5.96 4.53
CA VAL A 21 -2.69 6.96 5.35
C VAL A 21 -3.50 7.37 6.57
N GLU A 22 -4.82 7.48 6.45
CA GLU A 22 -5.72 7.85 7.55
C GLU A 22 -6.00 6.68 8.52
N ASN A 23 -6.05 5.44 8.01
CA ASN A 23 -6.43 4.24 8.75
C ASN A 23 -5.45 3.06 8.51
N PRO A 24 -4.15 3.21 8.81
CA PRO A 24 -3.13 2.20 8.47
C PRO A 24 -3.37 0.84 9.16
N ASP A 25 -4.14 0.81 10.24
CA ASP A 25 -4.54 -0.39 10.98
C ASP A 25 -5.54 -1.28 10.23
N LYS A 26 -6.27 -0.74 9.24
CA LYS A 26 -7.12 -1.54 8.35
C LYS A 26 -6.36 -2.24 7.22
N TRP A 27 -5.06 -1.98 7.10
CA TRP A 27 -4.22 -2.54 6.06
C TRP A 27 -3.19 -3.51 6.64
N TRP A 28 -2.89 -4.55 5.87
CA TRP A 28 -1.67 -5.32 6.02
C TRP A 28 -0.53 -4.57 5.35
N ASP A 29 0.51 -4.21 6.11
CA ASP A 29 1.78 -3.69 5.58
C ASP A 29 2.70 -4.86 5.25
N ASN A 30 2.79 -5.19 3.97
CA ASN A 30 3.56 -6.32 3.47
C ASN A 30 4.93 -5.89 2.92
N ARG A 31 5.36 -4.63 3.08
CA ARG A 31 6.55 -4.06 2.40
C ARG A 31 7.84 -4.89 2.58
N ILE A 32 7.96 -5.64 3.68
CA ILE A 32 9.14 -6.45 4.02
C ILE A 32 8.96 -7.94 3.75
N ASP A 33 7.72 -8.43 3.86
CA ASP A 33 7.43 -9.88 3.91
C ASP A 33 6.96 -10.43 2.57
N LYS A 34 7.06 -9.64 1.49
CA LYS A 34 6.68 -10.09 0.16
C LYS A 34 7.60 -11.22 -0.32
N ARG A 35 7.04 -12.42 -0.46
CA ARG A 35 7.72 -13.55 -1.11
C ARG A 35 7.82 -13.39 -2.63
N ASN A 36 7.04 -12.48 -3.21
CA ASN A 36 6.97 -12.22 -4.65
C ASN A 36 6.97 -10.71 -4.89
N ALA A 37 7.81 -10.23 -5.80
CA ALA A 37 7.85 -8.81 -6.20
C ALA A 37 6.52 -8.30 -6.77
N LYS A 38 5.68 -9.20 -7.31
CA LYS A 38 4.33 -8.89 -7.81
C LYS A 38 3.28 -8.82 -6.70
N ALA A 39 3.59 -9.24 -5.47
CA ALA A 39 2.66 -9.12 -4.36
C ALA A 39 2.48 -7.65 -3.94
N PRO A 40 1.29 -7.27 -3.44
CA PRO A 40 1.03 -5.89 -3.05
C PRO A 40 1.85 -5.47 -1.83
N ASP A 41 2.23 -4.19 -1.79
CA ASP A 41 2.84 -3.55 -0.62
C ASP A 41 1.84 -3.44 0.52
N PHE A 42 0.59 -3.11 0.21
CA PHE A 42 -0.49 -3.02 1.18
C PHE A 42 -1.72 -3.77 0.70
N LYS A 43 -2.41 -4.43 1.64
CA LYS A 43 -3.70 -5.07 1.35
C LYS A 43 -4.73 -4.70 2.40
N HIS A 44 -5.86 -4.15 1.99
CA HIS A 44 -6.95 -3.84 2.91
C HIS A 44 -7.52 -5.14 3.48
N LYS A 45 -7.73 -5.17 4.80
CA LYS A 45 -8.09 -6.39 5.54
C LYS A 45 -9.47 -6.94 5.18
N GLU A 46 -10.43 -6.06 4.90
CA GLU A 46 -11.82 -6.43 4.63
C GLU A 46 -12.13 -6.53 3.13
N THR A 47 -11.95 -5.42 2.38
CA THR A 47 -12.23 -5.35 0.93
C THR A 47 -11.25 -6.16 0.08
N GLY A 48 -10.04 -6.41 0.58
CA GLY A 48 -8.98 -7.08 -0.17
C GLY A 48 -8.30 -6.21 -1.22
N GLU A 49 -8.60 -4.91 -1.27
CA GLU A 49 -7.92 -3.94 -2.12
C GLU A 49 -6.41 -4.01 -1.96
N ALA A 50 -5.70 -3.82 -3.07
CA ALA A 50 -4.27 -4.05 -3.17
C ALA A 50 -3.59 -2.79 -3.70
N LEU A 51 -2.53 -2.37 -3.01
CA LEU A 51 -1.74 -1.19 -3.38
C LEU A 51 -0.27 -1.56 -3.53
N TRP A 52 0.36 -1.02 -4.57
CA TRP A 52 1.77 -1.21 -4.86
C TRP A 52 2.50 0.13 -4.87
N LEU A 53 3.63 0.22 -4.18
CA LEU A 53 4.37 1.47 -4.01
C LEU A 53 4.90 2.05 -5.33
N ASN A 54 5.21 1.20 -6.33
CA ASN A 54 5.64 1.66 -7.65
C ASN A 54 4.52 2.36 -8.44
N GLU A 55 3.28 2.23 -8.01
CA GLU A 55 2.10 2.90 -8.58
C GLU A 55 1.55 3.97 -7.63
N SER A 56 2.26 4.28 -6.55
CA SER A 56 1.82 5.25 -5.55
C SER A 56 1.95 6.70 -6.03
N PRO A 57 1.01 7.58 -5.67
CA PRO A 57 1.20 9.02 -5.77
C PRO A 57 2.42 9.47 -4.96
N ILE A 58 3.19 10.41 -5.50
CA ILE A 58 4.46 10.90 -4.90
C ILE A 58 4.28 11.34 -3.45
N TRP A 59 3.14 11.96 -3.11
CA TRP A 59 2.87 12.48 -1.77
C TRP A 59 2.80 11.38 -0.70
N VAL A 60 2.38 10.17 -1.06
CA VAL A 60 2.16 9.05 -0.14
C VAL A 60 3.44 8.65 0.57
N LEU A 61 4.57 8.61 -0.15
CA LEU A 61 5.85 8.14 0.38
C LEU A 61 6.29 8.92 1.65
N SER A 62 5.93 10.21 1.73
CA SER A 62 6.23 11.06 2.89
C SER A 62 5.29 10.87 4.08
N LYS A 63 4.15 10.21 3.88
CA LYS A 63 3.08 10.04 4.87
C LYS A 63 3.04 8.63 5.47
N LEU A 64 3.65 7.66 4.80
CA LEU A 64 3.67 6.29 5.28
C LEU A 64 4.53 6.16 6.55
N PRO A 65 4.13 5.28 7.48
CA PRO A 65 4.96 4.96 8.62
C PRO A 65 6.29 4.33 8.17
N PRO A 66 7.35 4.45 8.99
CA PRO A 66 8.62 3.76 8.73
C PRO A 66 8.39 2.26 8.51
N VAL A 67 9.16 1.70 7.58
CA VAL A 67 9.14 0.27 7.31
C VAL A 67 9.60 -0.47 8.58
N LYS A 68 8.71 -1.28 9.18
CA LYS A 68 8.99 -2.01 10.42
C LYS A 68 10.08 -3.04 10.20
N LYS A 69 11.36 -2.69 10.36
CA LYS A 69 12.48 -3.63 10.16
C LYS A 69 12.15 -4.97 10.81
N ARG A 70 12.29 -6.06 10.04
CA ARG A 70 12.21 -7.43 10.56
C ARG A 70 13.15 -7.44 11.76
N GLN A 71 12.62 -7.66 12.96
CA GLN A 71 13.45 -7.78 14.14
C GLN A 71 14.45 -8.90 13.83
N GLU A 72 15.74 -8.56 13.75
CA GLU A 72 16.78 -9.57 13.83
C GLU A 72 16.50 -10.31 15.13
N ILE A 73 16.14 -11.58 15.01
CA ILE A 73 16.09 -12.49 16.15
C ILE A 73 17.56 -12.64 16.56
N THR A 74 18.07 -11.72 17.36
CA THR A 74 19.35 -11.91 18.07
C THR A 74 19.04 -12.91 19.19
N VAL A 75 19.08 -14.20 18.83
CA VAL A 75 19.04 -15.28 19.81
C VAL A 75 20.26 -15.08 20.71
N SER A 76 20.01 -14.78 21.97
CA SER A 76 21.01 -14.81 23.05
C SER A 76 21.06 -16.21 23.65
#